data_AF-A0A2P6SCI5-F1
#
_entry.id   AF-A0A2P6SCI5-F1
#
_cell.length_a   1.000
_cell.length_b   1.000
_cell.length_c   1.000
_cell.angle_alpha   90.00
_cell.angle_beta   90.00
_cell.angle_gamma   90.00
#
_symmetry.space_group_name_H-M   'P 1'
#
loop_
_entity.id
_entity.type
_entity.pdbx_description
1 polymer ?
#
loop_
_entity_poly.entity_id
_entity_poly.type
_entity_poly.pdbx_seq_one_letter_code
_entity_poly.pdbx_strand_id
1 'polypeptide(L)'
;MHGLEGDVLTEDSKLEERRADLIHSTATILEKNNMIKYDRKSGYFHVTDLGRIASHYYITHGTVCTYNEHLKPTMGDSELC
;
A
#
# COMPACT_ATOMS: atom_id res chain seq x y z
N MET A 1 22.87 -7.90 4.77
CA MET A 1 22.41 -9.23 5.25
C MET A 1 20.90 -9.28 5.15
N HIS A 2 20.36 -9.89 4.10
CA HIS A 2 18.94 -10.26 4.05
C HIS A 2 18.82 -11.57 4.82
N GLY A 3 18.06 -11.59 5.91
CA GLY A 3 17.86 -12.75 6.78
C GLY A 3 17.15 -13.90 6.06
N LEU A 4 17.90 -14.62 5.23
CA LEU A 4 17.45 -15.78 4.50
C LEU A 4 18.28 -16.95 5.02
N GLU A 5 17.63 -17.81 5.81
CA GLU A 5 18.17 -19.13 6.15
C GLU A 5 18.36 -19.90 4.84
N GLY A 6 19.57 -20.47 4.66
CA GLY A 6 20.04 -21.02 3.39
C GLY A 6 19.23 -22.20 2.82
N ASP A 7 18.20 -22.64 3.54
CA ASP A 7 17.35 -23.79 3.22
C ASP A 7 16.09 -23.40 2.40
N VAL A 8 15.73 -22.11 2.35
CA VAL A 8 14.56 -21.64 1.56
C VAL A 8 14.88 -21.60 0.05
N LEU A 9 16.16 -21.50 -0.31
CA LEU A 9 16.59 -21.44 -1.72
C LEU A 9 16.51 -22.79 -2.43
N THR A 10 16.45 -23.89 -1.69
CA THR A 10 16.47 -25.26 -2.23
C THR A 10 15.07 -25.79 -2.56
N GLU A 11 14.01 -25.34 -1.90
CA GLU A 11 12.62 -25.75 -2.20
C GLU A 11 11.83 -24.73 -3.04
N ASP A 12 12.13 -23.43 -2.95
CA ASP A 12 11.39 -22.38 -3.67
C ASP A 12 12.30 -21.58 -4.61
N SER A 13 12.76 -22.24 -5.69
CA SER A 13 13.67 -21.66 -6.70
C SER A 13 13.14 -20.39 -7.38
N LYS A 14 11.86 -20.03 -7.19
CA LYS A 14 11.25 -18.82 -7.77
C LYS A 14 10.78 -17.79 -6.75
N LEU A 15 10.83 -18.08 -5.43
CA LEU A 15 10.34 -17.19 -4.37
C LEU A 15 8.89 -16.74 -4.63
N GLU A 16 8.07 -17.57 -5.28
CA GLU A 16 6.73 -17.18 -5.71
C GLU A 16 5.82 -16.94 -4.49
N GLU A 17 5.95 -17.79 -3.48
CA GLU A 17 5.20 -17.66 -2.21
C GLU A 17 5.66 -16.44 -1.42
N ARG A 18 6.98 -16.24 -1.29
CA ARG A 18 7.57 -15.06 -0.64
C ARG A 18 7.15 -13.74 -1.30
N ARG A 19 7.04 -13.71 -2.63
CA ARG A 19 6.56 -12.53 -3.37
C ARG A 19 5.08 -12.30 -3.15
N ALA A 20 4.27 -13.37 -3.16
CA ALA A 20 2.84 -13.27 -2.88
C ALA A 20 2.58 -12.70 -1.47
N ASP A 21 3.32 -13.16 -0.46
CA ASP A 21 3.21 -12.67 0.92
C ASP A 21 3.58 -11.19 1.05
N LEU A 22 4.67 -10.77 0.40
CA LEU A 22 5.10 -9.37 0.36
C LEU A 22 4.07 -8.47 -0.32
N ILE A 23 3.55 -8.92 -1.47
CA ILE A 23 2.51 -8.19 -2.22
C ILE A 23 1.25 -8.10 -1.38
N HIS A 24 0.81 -9.18 -0.73
CA HIS A 24 -0.39 -9.20 0.11
C HIS A 24 -0.27 -8.26 1.32
N SER A 25 0.89 -8.29 1.98
CA SER A 25 1.19 -7.41 3.13
C SER A 25 1.15 -5.94 2.72
N THR A 26 1.79 -5.61 1.59
CA THR A 26 1.82 -4.24 1.06
C THR A 26 0.44 -3.78 0.58
N ALA A 27 -0.30 -4.66 -0.10
CA ALA A 27 -1.65 -4.38 -0.57
C ALA A 27 -2.61 -4.08 0.59
N THR A 28 -2.48 -4.81 1.70
CA THR A 28 -3.27 -4.57 2.92
C THR A 28 -2.96 -3.20 3.53
N ILE A 29 -1.69 -2.77 3.52
CA ILE A 29 -1.30 -1.44 3.99
C ILE A 29 -1.89 -0.36 3.07
N LEU A 30 -1.80 -0.52 1.75
CA LEU A 30 -2.34 0.43 0.78
C LEU A 30 -3.87 0.51 0.84
N GLU A 31 -4.55 -0.61 1.07
CA GLU A 31 -6.00 -0.70 1.29
C GLU A 31 -6.41 0.07 2.55
N LYS A 32 -5.70 -0.13 3.67
CA LYS A 32 -5.95 0.61 4.92
C LYS A 32 -5.86 2.13 4.72
N ASN A 33 -5.00 2.58 3.81
CA ASN A 33 -4.81 3.99 3.46
C ASN A 33 -5.78 4.51 2.38
N ASN A 34 -6.76 3.70 1.95
CA ASN A 34 -7.69 3.98 0.86
C ASN A 34 -7.01 4.33 -0.48
N MET A 35 -5.77 3.88 -0.69
CA MET A 35 -5.02 4.11 -1.93
C MET A 35 -5.37 3.08 -3.02
N ILE A 36 -5.77 1.89 -2.61
CA ILE A 36 -6.26 0.82 -3.48
C ILE A 36 -7.46 0.14 -2.83
N LYS A 37 -8.30 -0.51 -3.63
CA LYS A 37 -9.23 -1.54 -3.17
C LYS A 37 -8.64 -2.89 -3.54
N TYR A 38 -8.40 -3.74 -2.56
CA TYR A 38 -7.78 -5.04 -2.79
C TYR A 38 -8.80 -6.16 -2.52
N ASP A 39 -9.20 -6.85 -3.59
CA ASP A 39 -10.02 -8.03 -3.43
C ASP A 39 -9.15 -9.24 -3.09
N ARG A 40 -9.15 -9.61 -1.81
CA ARG A 40 -8.36 -10.75 -1.28
C ARG A 40 -8.78 -12.10 -1.87
N LYS A 41 -10.03 -12.24 -2.35
CA LYS A 41 -10.52 -13.50 -2.92
C LYS A 41 -10.05 -13.69 -4.36
N SER A 42 -10.02 -12.62 -5.13
CA SER A 42 -9.68 -12.68 -6.56
C SER A 42 -8.24 -12.21 -6.86
N GLY A 43 -7.59 -11.55 -5.91
CA GLY A 43 -6.27 -10.95 -6.08
C GLY A 43 -6.28 -9.64 -6.88
N TYR A 44 -7.45 -9.12 -7.24
CA TYR A 44 -7.55 -7.92 -8.06
C TYR A 44 -7.30 -6.64 -7.26
N PHE A 45 -6.58 -5.71 -7.89
CA PHE A 45 -6.35 -4.36 -7.40
C PHE A 45 -7.21 -3.37 -8.18
N HIS A 46 -8.00 -2.59 -7.47
CA HIS A 46 -8.66 -1.41 -8.01
C HIS A 46 -7.95 -0.16 -7.51
N VAL A 47 -7.45 0.65 -8.44
CA VAL A 47 -6.81 1.92 -8.09
C VAL A 47 -7.87 2.96 -7.67
N THR A 48 -7.60 3.71 -6.60
CA THR A 48 -8.43 4.85 -6.20
C THR A 48 -7.81 6.15 -6.72
N ASP A 49 -8.60 7.23 -6.77
CA ASP A 49 -8.08 8.52 -7.22
C ASP A 49 -7.02 9.08 -6.26
N LEU A 50 -7.13 8.75 -4.96
CA LEU A 50 -6.11 9.04 -3.96
C LEU A 50 -4.79 8.31 -4.28
N GLY A 51 -4.87 7.03 -4.68
CA GLY A 51 -3.71 6.26 -5.14
C GLY A 51 -3.08 6.83 -6.41
N ARG A 52 -3.89 7.33 -7.35
CA ARG A 52 -3.37 8.02 -8.56
C ARG A 52 -2.63 9.30 -8.18
N ILE A 53 -3.25 10.16 -7.39
CA ILE A 53 -2.64 11.42 -6.93
C ILE A 53 -1.32 11.12 -6.21
N ALA A 54 -1.32 10.16 -5.29
CA ALA A 54 -0.12 9.79 -4.57
C ALA A 54 1.01 9.32 -5.52
N SER A 55 0.69 8.52 -6.54
CA SER A 55 1.66 8.09 -7.54
C SER A 55 2.15 9.23 -8.43
N HIS A 56 1.28 10.19 -8.78
CA HIS A 56 1.63 11.33 -9.62
C HIS A 56 2.56 12.32 -8.91
N TYR A 57 2.37 12.50 -7.60
CA TYR A 57 3.13 13.45 -6.79
C TYR A 57 4.23 12.79 -5.95
N TYR A 58 4.50 11.50 -6.17
CA TYR A 58 5.48 10.72 -5.38
C TYR A 58 5.25 10.83 -3.86
N ILE A 59 3.98 10.88 -3.44
CA ILE A 59 3.60 11.00 -2.04
C ILE A 59 3.60 9.60 -1.41
N THR A 60 4.33 9.45 -0.32
CA THR A 60 4.41 8.19 0.43
C THR A 60 3.05 7.85 1.06
N HIS A 61 2.72 6.56 1.13
CA HIS A 61 1.49 6.05 1.75
C HIS A 61 1.25 6.58 3.18
N GLY A 62 2.32 6.84 3.94
CA GLY A 62 2.22 7.45 5.28
C GLY A 62 1.65 8.86 5.27
N THR A 63 2.05 9.70 4.30
CA THR A 63 1.52 11.06 4.15
C THR A 63 0.07 11.04 3.68
N VAL A 64 -0.28 10.10 2.80
CA VAL A 64 -1.67 9.87 2.37
C VAL A 64 -2.56 9.41 3.53
N CYS A 65 -2.04 8.57 4.44
CA CYS A 65 -2.71 8.20 5.69
C CYS A 65 -3.09 9.43 6.52
N THR A 66 -2.10 10.29 6.79
CA THR A 66 -2.29 11.52 7.57
C THR A 66 -3.27 12.46 6.88
N TYR A 67 -3.19 12.61 5.56
CA TYR A 67 -4.16 13.36 4.77
C TYR A 67 -5.57 12.79 4.94
N ASN A 68 -5.74 11.47 4.88
CA ASN A 68 -7.06 10.84 4.97
C ASN A 68 -7.66 10.89 6.38
N GLU A 69 -6.83 10.82 7.42
CA GLU A 69 -7.26 10.98 8.81
C GLU A 69 -7.63 12.43 9.16
N HIS A 70 -6.95 13.41 8.53
CA HIS A 70 -7.12 14.83 8.83
C HIS A 70 -8.06 15.56 7.88
N LEU A 71 -8.21 15.14 6.61
CA LEU A 71 -9.22 15.72 5.70
C LEU A 71 -10.62 15.26 6.08
N LYS A 72 -11.25 16.04 6.95
CA LYS A 72 -12.71 16.09 7.07
C LYS A 72 -13.24 17.17 6.13
N PRO A 73 -14.41 16.97 5.49
CA PRO A 73 -15.03 17.95 4.59
C PRO A 73 -15.44 19.29 5.26
N THR A 74 -15.15 19.47 6.55
CA THR A 74 -15.32 20.70 7.33
C THR A 74 -14.04 21.50 7.52
N MET A 75 -12.95 21.18 6.82
CA MET A 75 -11.73 21.98 6.87
C MET A 75 -11.98 23.30 6.12
N GLY A 76 -12.36 24.33 6.87
CA GLY A 76 -12.50 25.69 6.33
C GLY A 76 -11.15 26.26 5.93
N ASP A 77 -11.16 27.19 4.98
CA ASP A 77 -10.03 27.97 4.43
C ASP A 77 -9.03 28.55 5.46
N SER A 78 -9.30 28.46 6.76
CA SER A 78 -8.55 29.08 7.85
C SER A 78 -7.30 28.34 8.33
N GLU A 79 -6.92 27.19 7.75
CA GLU A 79 -5.73 26.42 8.16
C GLU A 79 -4.62 26.38 7.08
N LEU A 80 -4.69 27.29 6.09
CA LEU A 80 -3.69 27.46 5.05
C LEU A 80 -2.76 28.69 5.22
N CYS A 81 -2.74 29.29 6.42
CA CYS A 81 -1.82 30.39 6.77
C CYS A 81 -0.69 29.92 7.69
#